data_AF-A0A8B6F9I0-F1
#
_entry.id   AF-A0A8B6F9I0-F1
#
_cell.length_a   1.000
_cell.length_b   1.000
_cell.length_c   1.000
_cell.angle_alpha   90.00
_cell.angle_beta   90.00
_cell.angle_gamma   90.00
#
_symmetry.space_group_name_H-M   'P 1'
#
loop_
_entity.id
_entity.type
_entity.pdbx_description
1 polymer ?
#
loop_
_entity_poly.entity_id
_entity_poly.type
_entity_poly.pdbx_seq_one_letter_code
_entity_poly.pdbx_strand_id
1 'polypeptide(L)'
;MSSNGILSLHFNQDHGCFTVSTESGLRIYNVEPLTQKLYLGHEQVGSVAHVEMLYRTNLLAIIGGGSLPRFDEKAVLIWDESQKDVQKKAVMDITFSQPVVNVKMKTD
;
A
#
# COMPACT_ATOMS: atom_id res chain seq x y z
N MET A 1 13.97 -14.46 13.61
CA MET A 1 14.01 -12.99 13.54
C MET A 1 13.29 -12.60 12.26
N SER A 2 12.08 -12.05 12.34
CA SER A 2 11.38 -11.56 11.15
C SER A 2 12.14 -10.35 10.63
N SER A 3 12.83 -10.52 9.50
CA SER A 3 13.39 -9.39 8.76
C SER A 3 12.23 -8.52 8.29
N ASN A 4 12.06 -7.34 8.90
CA ASN A 4 11.17 -6.28 8.40
C ASN A 4 11.79 -5.66 7.12
N GLY A 5 12.08 -6.50 6.12
CA GLY A 5 12.69 -6.08 4.87
C GLY A 5 11.82 -5.05 4.17
N ILE A 6 12.43 -3.96 3.73
CA ILE A 6 11.76 -2.94 2.92
C ILE A 6 11.76 -3.44 1.47
N LEU A 7 10.59 -3.47 0.85
CA LEU A 7 10.39 -3.93 -0.52
C LEU A 7 10.29 -2.76 -1.50
N SER A 8 9.64 -1.66 -1.12
CA SER A 8 9.57 -0.45 -1.94
C SER A 8 9.33 0.82 -1.13
N LEU A 9 9.63 1.96 -1.76
CA LEU A 9 9.48 3.32 -1.22
C LEU A 9 8.99 4.24 -2.34
N HIS A 10 7.90 4.98 -2.11
CA HIS A 10 7.37 5.90 -3.12
C HIS A 10 6.84 7.19 -2.49
N PHE A 11 7.24 8.34 -3.04
CA PHE A 11 6.57 9.59 -2.73
C PHE A 11 5.16 9.60 -3.32
N ASN A 12 4.23 10.25 -2.62
CA ASN A 12 2.99 10.66 -3.24
C ASN A 12 3.25 11.82 -4.23
N GLN A 13 2.22 12.19 -4.98
CA GLN A 13 2.30 13.10 -6.13
C GLN A 13 2.79 14.52 -5.76
N ASP A 14 2.51 14.99 -4.55
CA ASP A 14 2.96 16.31 -4.06
C ASP A 14 4.27 16.24 -3.25
N HIS A 15 4.88 15.05 -3.14
CA HIS A 15 6.09 14.76 -2.39
C HIS A 15 5.99 15.11 -0.89
N GLY A 16 4.79 15.36 -0.38
CA GLY A 16 4.56 15.69 1.02
C GLY A 16 4.46 14.45 1.92
N CYS A 17 4.23 13.27 1.35
CA CYS A 17 4.18 11.99 2.04
C CYS A 17 4.95 10.93 1.24
N PHE A 18 5.32 9.84 1.90
CA PHE A 18 5.85 8.66 1.21
C PHE A 18 5.35 7.37 1.85
N THR A 19 5.24 6.34 1.01
CA THR A 19 4.89 4.98 1.39
C THR A 19 6.16 4.17 1.62
N VAL A 20 6.05 3.19 2.52
CA VAL A 20 7.06 2.16 2.76
C VAL A 20 6.36 0.82 2.75
N SER A 21 6.64 -0.01 1.76
CA SER A 21 6.13 -1.37 1.68
C SER A 21 7.17 -2.34 2.26
N THR A 22 6.74 -3.28 3.08
CA THR A 22 7.63 -4.20 3.80
C THR A 22 7.13 -5.64 3.73
N GLU A 23 8.01 -6.57 4.12
CA GLU A 23 7.70 -8.00 4.33
C GLU A 23 6.64 -8.25 5.43
N SER A 24 6.19 -7.21 6.11
CA SER A 24 5.28 -7.27 7.27
C SER A 24 4.17 -6.23 7.22
N GLY A 25 3.96 -5.61 6.06
CA GLY A 25 2.86 -4.67 5.82
C GLY A 25 3.29 -3.41 5.08
N LEU A 26 2.68 -2.28 5.44
CA LEU A 26 3.02 -0.98 4.87
C LEU A 26 2.95 0.13 5.91
N ARG A 27 3.66 1.22 5.65
CA ARG A 27 3.64 2.45 6.43
C ARG A 27 3.51 3.65 5.51
N ILE A 28 2.87 4.71 6.00
CA ILE A 28 2.84 6.02 5.34
C ILE A 28 3.42 7.03 6.31
N TYR A 29 4.34 7.85 5.81
CA TYR A 29 4.95 8.93 6.55
C TYR A 29 4.63 10.27 5.89
N ASN A 30 4.36 11.29 6.69
CA ASN A 30 4.44 12.67 6.28
C ASN A 30 5.92 13.08 6.29
N VAL A 31 6.35 13.87 5.30
CA VAL A 31 7.75 14.28 5.14
C VAL A 31 8.12 15.38 6.14
N GLU A 32 7.28 16.41 6.28
CA GLU A 32 7.55 17.59 7.11
C GLU A 32 6.35 17.94 8.01
N PRO A 33 6.43 17.73 9.34
CA PRO A 33 7.50 17.01 10.03
C PRO A 33 7.46 15.50 9.74
N LEU A 34 8.62 14.85 9.82
CA LEU A 34 8.74 13.40 9.62
C LEU A 34 7.94 12.64 10.68
N THR A 35 6.74 12.19 10.31
CA THR A 35 5.79 11.57 11.24
C THR A 35 5.05 10.42 10.57
N GLN A 36 4.92 9.29 11.25
CA GLN A 36 4.12 8.17 10.76
C GLN A 36 2.64 8.54 10.80
N LYS A 37 1.95 8.46 9.66
CA LYS A 37 0.52 8.74 9.51
C LYS A 37 -0.33 7.48 9.55
N LEU A 38 0.17 6.39 8.95
CA LEU A 38 -0.52 5.12 8.87
C LEU A 38 0.46 3.96 9.04
N TYR A 39 0.00 2.91 9.70
CA TYR A 39 0.66 1.61 9.72
C TYR A 39 -0.41 0.54 9.53
N LEU A 40 -0.26 -0.26 8.47
CA LEU A 40 -1.05 -1.47 8.27
C LEU A 40 -0.09 -2.66 8.39
N GLY A 41 -0.29 -3.50 9.40
CA GLY A 41 0.60 -4.62 9.69
C GLY A 41 0.25 -5.90 8.93
N HIS A 42 1.05 -6.94 9.17
CA HIS A 42 0.91 -8.26 8.56
C HIS A 42 -0.51 -8.84 8.67
N GLU A 43 -1.16 -8.71 9.82
CA GLU A 43 -2.53 -9.20 10.01
C GLU A 43 -3.57 -8.48 9.14
N GLN A 44 -3.29 -7.26 8.70
CA GLN A 44 -4.21 -6.47 7.88
C GLN A 44 -3.93 -6.66 6.38
N VAL A 45 -2.66 -6.66 5.98
CA VAL A 45 -2.27 -6.60 4.56
C VAL A 45 -1.19 -7.62 4.14
N GLY A 46 -0.68 -8.44 5.06
CA GLY A 46 0.43 -9.38 4.79
C GLY A 46 1.72 -8.65 4.41
N SER A 47 2.59 -9.30 3.62
CA SER A 47 3.67 -8.61 2.92
C SER A 47 3.15 -7.86 1.70
N VAL A 48 3.72 -6.68 1.46
CA VAL A 48 3.26 -5.77 0.41
C VAL A 48 4.44 -5.42 -0.48
N ALA A 49 4.30 -5.63 -1.79
CA ALA A 49 5.36 -5.29 -2.74
C ALA A 49 5.39 -3.80 -3.04
N HIS A 50 4.21 -3.21 -3.25
CA HIS A 50 4.13 -1.83 -3.72
C HIS A 50 2.82 -1.16 -3.28
N VAL A 51 2.91 0.12 -2.93
CA VAL A 51 1.78 0.96 -2.52
C VAL A 51 1.92 2.34 -3.13
N GLU A 52 0.89 2.77 -3.84
CA GLU A 52 0.78 4.13 -4.37
C GLU A 52 -0.37 4.87 -3.65
N MET A 53 -0.11 6.09 -3.19
CA MET A 53 -1.13 6.96 -2.63
C MET A 53 -1.85 7.73 -3.76
N LEU A 54 -3.11 8.10 -3.55
CA LEU A 54 -3.72 9.20 -4.29
C LEU A 54 -3.61 10.49 -3.47
N TYR A 55 -2.62 11.32 -3.79
CA TYR A 55 -2.26 12.54 -3.07
C TYR A 55 -2.20 12.31 -1.55
N ARG A 56 -3.06 13.00 -0.78
CA ARG A 56 -3.22 12.87 0.67
C ARG A 56 -4.63 12.40 1.05
N THR A 57 -5.27 11.65 0.15
CA THR A 57 -6.57 11.03 0.40
C THR A 57 -6.42 9.73 1.21
N ASN A 58 -7.54 9.11 1.56
CA ASN A 58 -7.55 7.79 2.22
C ASN A 58 -7.47 6.62 1.24
N LEU A 59 -7.38 6.90 -0.06
CA LEU A 59 -7.30 5.88 -1.11
C LEU A 59 -5.85 5.48 -1.37
N LEU A 60 -5.60 4.17 -1.33
CA LEU A 60 -4.33 3.54 -1.62
C LEU A 60 -4.52 2.48 -2.70
N ALA A 61 -3.59 2.40 -3.65
CA ALA A 61 -3.47 1.24 -4.52
C ALA A 61 -2.39 0.31 -3.95
N ILE A 62 -2.77 -0.93 -3.63
CA ILE A 62 -1.91 -1.92 -2.96
C ILE A 62 -1.69 -3.11 -3.91
N ILE A 63 -0.44 -3.53 -4.04
CA ILE A 63 -0.04 -4.75 -4.75
C ILE A 63 0.60 -5.69 -3.73
N GLY A 64 0.06 -6.90 -3.61
CA GLY A 64 0.64 -7.95 -2.78
C GLY A 64 1.98 -8.43 -3.35
N GLY A 65 2.86 -8.95 -2.49
CA GLY A 65 4.09 -9.61 -2.91
C GLY A 65 5.08 -9.72 -1.75
N GLY A 66 6.29 -10.18 -2.01
CA GLY A 66 7.26 -10.54 -0.95
C GLY A 66 7.06 -11.97 -0.47
N SER A 67 7.48 -12.24 0.76
CA SER A 67 7.56 -13.60 1.32
C SER A 67 6.23 -14.20 1.78
N LEU A 68 5.33 -13.38 2.33
CA LEU A 68 4.05 -13.82 2.92
C LEU A 68 2.89 -12.88 2.52
N PRO A 69 2.58 -12.77 1.22
CA PRO A 69 1.59 -11.82 0.76
C PRO A 69 0.19 -12.30 1.13
N ARG A 70 -0.65 -11.37 1.64
CA ARG A 70 -2.07 -11.66 1.88
C ARG A 70 -2.91 -11.58 0.60
N PHE A 71 -2.42 -10.81 -0.38
CA PHE A 71 -3.11 -10.52 -1.63
C PHE A 71 -2.26 -10.99 -2.81
N ASP A 72 -2.91 -11.32 -3.93
CA ASP A 72 -2.22 -11.79 -5.14
C ASP A 72 -1.35 -10.67 -5.74
N GLU A 73 -0.13 -11.00 -6.16
CA GLU A 73 0.80 -10.09 -6.85
C GLU A 73 0.30 -9.69 -8.25
N LYS A 74 -0.70 -10.40 -8.77
CA LYS A 74 -1.38 -10.09 -10.04
C LYS A 74 -2.57 -9.16 -9.86
N ALA A 75 -2.90 -8.75 -8.63
CA ALA A 75 -4.02 -7.89 -8.35
C ALA A 75 -3.58 -6.53 -7.81
N VAL A 76 -4.23 -5.48 -8.30
CA VAL A 76 -4.21 -4.15 -7.68
C VAL A 76 -5.47 -3.99 -6.85
N LEU A 77 -5.31 -3.79 -5.55
CA LEU A 77 -6.41 -3.51 -4.64
C LEU A 77 -6.51 -2.01 -4.38
N ILE A 78 -7.68 -1.44 -4.62
CA ILE A 78 -7.99 -0.09 -4.15
C ILE A 78 -8.52 -0.19 -2.73
N TRP A 79 -7.77 0.38 -1.80
CA TRP A 79 -8.03 0.35 -0.38
C TRP A 79 -8.46 1.73 0.10
N ASP A 80 -9.64 1.83 0.71
CA ASP A 80 -10.12 3.04 1.36
C ASP A 80 -9.94 2.91 2.87
N GLU A 81 -8.91 3.59 3.39
CA GLU A 81 -8.60 3.54 4.81
C GLU A 81 -9.69 4.19 5.68
N SER A 82 -10.54 5.06 5.11
CA SER A 82 -11.64 5.68 5.84
C SER A 82 -12.81 4.73 6.11
N GLN A 83 -12.86 3.57 5.44
CA GLN A 83 -13.91 2.58 5.70
C GLN A 83 -13.77 1.96 7.09
N LYS A 84 -14.89 1.98 7.82
CA LYS A 84 -15.01 1.42 9.17
C LYS A 84 -15.20 -0.09 9.16
N ASP A 85 -15.88 -0.61 8.15
CA ASP A 85 -16.06 -2.04 7.97
C ASP A 85 -14.80 -2.63 7.34
N VAL A 86 -14.05 -3.40 8.13
CA VAL A 86 -12.78 -4.00 7.72
C VAL A 86 -12.95 -4.86 6.46
N GLN A 87 -14.10 -5.50 6.29
CA GLN A 87 -14.36 -6.36 5.12
C GLN A 87 -14.62 -5.57 3.85
N LYS A 88 -14.87 -4.25 3.95
CA LYS A 88 -15.17 -3.36 2.82
C LYS A 88 -14.07 -2.32 2.58
N LYS A 89 -12.93 -2.44 3.27
CA LYS A 89 -11.78 -1.55 3.04
C LYS A 89 -11.20 -1.71 1.63
N ALA A 90 -11.17 -2.94 1.09
CA ALA A 90 -10.89 -3.15 -0.33
C ALA A 90 -12.15 -2.82 -1.14
N VAL A 91 -12.17 -1.62 -1.73
CA VAL A 91 -13.34 -1.10 -2.47
C VAL A 91 -13.35 -1.54 -3.93
N MET A 92 -12.21 -1.96 -4.47
CA MET A 92 -12.07 -2.46 -5.83
C MET A 92 -10.87 -3.39 -5.94
N ASP A 93 -10.98 -4.42 -6.77
CA ASP A 93 -9.90 -5.30 -7.19
C ASP A 93 -9.76 -5.29 -8.71
N ILE A 94 -8.53 -5.15 -9.20
CA ILE A 94 -8.22 -5.23 -10.62
C ILE A 94 -7.18 -6.33 -10.81
N THR A 95 -7.59 -7.44 -11.41
CA THR A 95 -6.74 -8.62 -11.58
C THR A 95 -6.20 -8.71 -13.00
N PHE A 96 -4.92 -9.05 -13.12
CA PHE A 96 -4.19 -9.20 -14.38
C PHE A 96 -3.75 -10.65 -14.60
N SER A 97 -3.32 -10.97 -15.82
CA SER A 97 -2.81 -12.30 -16.17
C SER A 97 -1.36 -12.54 -15.73
N GLN A 98 -0.61 -11.46 -15.46
CA GLN A 98 0.79 -11.46 -15.05
C GLN A 98 0.99 -10.60 -13.79
N PRO A 99 2.07 -10.81 -13.03
CA PRO A 99 2.37 -10.00 -11.85
C PRO A 99 2.43 -8.50 -12.18
N VAL A 100 1.81 -7.69 -11.32
CA VAL A 100 1.76 -6.25 -11.52
C VAL A 100 3.09 -5.64 -11.08
N VAL A 101 3.75 -4.95 -12.01
CA VAL A 101 5.08 -4.38 -11.76
C VAL A 101 4.98 -2.99 -11.11
N ASN A 102 3.93 -2.23 -11.40
CA ASN A 102 3.77 -0.85 -10.90
C ASN A 102 2.32 -0.39 -10.99
N VAL A 103 1.93 0.59 -10.17
CA VAL A 103 0.64 1.29 -10.26
C VAL A 103 0.84 2.79 -10.05
N LYS A 104 0.06 3.61 -10.77
CA LYS A 104 0.06 5.07 -10.61
C LYS A 104 -1.35 5.61 -10.50
N MET A 105 -1.52 6.61 -9.65
CA MET A 105 -2.80 7.26 -9.39
C MET A 105 -2.70 8.75 -9.70
N LYS A 106 -3.76 9.34 -10.23
CA LYS A 106 -3.91 10.78 -10.42
C LYS A 106 -5.38 11.18 -10.23
N THR A 107 -5.62 12.46 -10.00
CA THR A 107 -6.93 13.07 -10.24
C THR A 107 -7.00 13.51 -11.70
N ASP A 108 -8.19 13.54 -12.28
CA ASP A 108 -8.41 14.15 -13.59
C ASP A 108 -8.32 15.69 -13.53
#